data_AF-A0A318SNM6-F1
#
_entry.id   AF-A0A318SNM6-F1
#
_cell.length_a   1.000
_cell.length_b   1.000
_cell.length_c   1.000
_cell.angle_alpha   90.00
_cell.angle_beta   90.00
_cell.angle_gamma   90.00
#
_symmetry.space_group_name_H-M   'P 1'
#
loop_
_entity.id
_entity.type
_entity.pdbx_description
1 polymer ?
#
loop_
_entity_poly.entity_id
_entity_poly.type
_entity_poly.pdbx_seq_one_letter_code
_entity_poly.pdbx_strand_id
1 'polypeptide(L)'
;MSGDLYAARRRNESIQRAARREFLTQPCQERFLAPMTEAPAPARRADRLVRLIALLRDGRLHRAEDLAARLGVTPRTIYRDMDRLIAGGVPIAGRRGLGYRATADVTLPPLNLTLAELEALHIGLSVVAEGGEAELRDAARSLSARIDAVLPEDRSQPAAGWGFSTYPLPDAARGFRHMPQLRAAVRARQKLDLRMEEGPRHVLRPLRLGYWGRVWLLTGWSETAQAFAELRADRIAALRVLPQLFTEEPGKTLADMAREGGG
;
A
#
# COMPACT_ATOMS: atom_id res chain seq x y z
N MET A 1 -4.31 -36.80 -19.01
CA MET A 1 -5.17 -35.74 -18.43
C MET A 1 -5.14 -34.46 -19.28
N SER A 2 -5.51 -34.53 -20.56
CA SER A 2 -5.45 -33.35 -21.46
C SER A 2 -6.68 -33.18 -22.37
N GLY A 3 -7.76 -33.92 -22.10
CA GLY A 3 -8.99 -33.92 -22.93
C GLY A 3 -10.06 -32.90 -22.49
N ASP A 4 -10.09 -32.51 -21.22
CA ASP A 4 -11.23 -31.73 -20.68
C ASP A 4 -11.14 -30.20 -20.90
N LEU A 5 -9.94 -29.66 -21.13
CA LEU A 5 -9.77 -28.22 -21.37
C LEU A 5 -10.13 -27.79 -22.81
N TYR A 6 -10.14 -28.71 -23.77
CA TYR A 6 -10.48 -28.41 -25.16
C TYR A 6 -12.00 -28.42 -25.41
N ALA A 7 -12.75 -29.23 -24.65
CA ALA A 7 -14.21 -29.31 -24.73
C ALA A 7 -14.94 -28.12 -24.07
N ALA A 8 -14.30 -27.44 -23.10
CA ALA A 8 -14.83 -26.24 -22.46
C ALA A 8 -14.70 -24.98 -23.36
N ARG A 9 -13.66 -24.90 -24.20
CA ARG A 9 -13.38 -23.75 -25.06
C ARG A 9 -14.33 -23.67 -26.27
N ARG A 10 -14.68 -24.81 -26.89
CA ARG A 10 -15.66 -24.85 -28.01
C ARG A 10 -17.09 -24.53 -27.60
N ARG A 11 -17.51 -24.85 -26.36
CA ARG A 11 -18.87 -24.52 -25.88
C ARG A 11 -19.07 -23.02 -25.63
N ASN A 12 -18.01 -22.28 -25.31
CA ASN A 12 -18.08 -20.83 -25.08
C ASN A 12 -18.19 -20.05 -26.42
N GLU A 13 -17.48 -20.48 -27.46
CA GLU A 13 -17.54 -19.84 -28.78
C GLU A 13 -18.88 -20.02 -29.51
N SER A 14 -19.60 -21.14 -29.28
CA SER A 14 -20.94 -21.35 -29.83
C SER A 14 -22.01 -20.49 -29.16
N ILE A 15 -21.88 -20.20 -27.86
CA ILE A 15 -22.80 -19.31 -27.12
C ILE A 15 -22.57 -17.84 -27.54
N GLN A 16 -21.31 -17.45 -27.74
CA GLN A 16 -20.92 -16.10 -28.17
C GLN A 16 -21.38 -15.78 -29.61
N ARG A 17 -21.44 -16.76 -30.51
CA ARG A 17 -21.91 -16.56 -31.89
C ARG A 17 -23.44 -16.57 -32.03
N ALA A 18 -24.15 -17.29 -31.17
CA ALA A 18 -25.62 -17.25 -31.13
C ALA A 18 -26.14 -15.90 -30.58
N ALA A 19 -25.51 -15.36 -29.53
CA ALA A 19 -25.91 -14.09 -28.91
C ALA A 19 -25.65 -12.84 -29.79
N ARG A 20 -24.83 -12.96 -30.84
CA ARG A 20 -24.45 -11.82 -31.71
C ARG A 20 -25.40 -11.58 -32.88
N ARG A 21 -26.35 -12.50 -33.16
CA ARG A 21 -27.33 -12.35 -34.26
C ARG A 21 -28.74 -11.95 -33.80
N GLU A 22 -29.06 -12.01 -32.51
CA GLU A 22 -30.38 -11.63 -31.98
C GLU A 22 -30.48 -10.17 -31.52
N PHE A 23 -29.37 -9.43 -31.46
CA PHE A 23 -29.33 -8.09 -30.87
C PHE A 23 -29.55 -6.91 -31.84
N LEU A 24 -29.84 -7.14 -33.12
CA LEU A 24 -29.97 -6.07 -34.11
C LEU A 24 -31.39 -5.76 -34.61
N THR A 25 -32.42 -6.39 -34.06
CA THR A 25 -33.81 -6.05 -34.44
C THR A 25 -34.77 -6.27 -33.28
N GLN A 26 -34.85 -5.32 -32.34
CA GLN A 26 -36.10 -5.00 -31.66
C GLN A 26 -36.00 -3.63 -30.94
N PRO A 27 -37.08 -2.81 -30.98
CA PRO A 27 -37.03 -1.40 -30.59
C PRO A 27 -37.02 -1.17 -29.08
N CYS A 28 -36.51 0.01 -28.71
CA CYS A 28 -36.12 0.48 -27.39
C CYS A 28 -37.28 0.80 -26.41
N GLN A 29 -38.46 0.18 -26.52
CA GLN A 29 -39.60 0.57 -25.70
C GLN A 29 -40.19 -0.61 -24.93
N GLU A 30 -40.32 -0.38 -23.63
CA GLU A 30 -41.08 -1.17 -22.65
C GLU A 30 -40.41 -2.42 -22.08
N ARG A 31 -39.59 -2.23 -21.04
CA ARG A 31 -39.70 -3.09 -19.86
C ARG A 31 -39.13 -2.44 -18.59
N PHE A 32 -39.99 -2.40 -17.58
CA PHE A 32 -39.75 -2.06 -16.17
C PHE A 32 -39.68 -0.58 -15.79
N LEU A 33 -40.84 0.09 -15.85
CA LEU A 33 -41.23 1.07 -14.83
C LEU A 33 -41.83 0.30 -13.64
N ALA A 34 -41.19 0.34 -12.48
CA ALA A 34 -41.81 0.09 -11.18
C ALA A 34 -41.87 1.43 -10.42
N PRO A 35 -42.89 1.67 -9.59
CA PRO A 35 -43.28 3.00 -9.17
C PRO A 35 -42.20 3.72 -8.35
N MET A 36 -42.00 4.98 -8.67
CA MET A 36 -41.22 5.92 -7.86
C MET A 36 -41.98 6.21 -6.57
N THR A 37 -41.56 5.58 -5.47
CA THR A 37 -41.92 6.02 -4.12
C THR A 37 -40.66 6.46 -3.40
N GLU A 38 -40.59 7.78 -3.16
CA GLU A 38 -39.62 8.53 -2.37
C GLU A 38 -38.14 8.51 -2.80
N ALA A 39 -37.68 9.64 -3.33
CA ALA A 39 -36.25 9.91 -3.45
C ALA A 39 -35.62 9.92 -2.04
N PRO A 40 -34.64 9.05 -1.74
CA PRO A 40 -34.03 9.04 -0.41
C PRO A 40 -33.37 10.39 -0.13
N ALA A 41 -33.53 10.88 1.11
CA ALA A 41 -32.88 12.11 1.59
C ALA A 41 -31.40 12.15 1.19
N PRO A 42 -30.81 13.33 0.88
CA PRO A 42 -29.46 13.41 0.33
C PRO A 42 -28.49 12.76 1.30
N ALA A 43 -28.02 11.57 0.92
CA ALA A 43 -27.07 10.80 1.70
C ALA A 43 -25.84 11.67 2.00
N ARG A 44 -25.32 11.58 3.22
CA ARG A 44 -24.07 12.25 3.58
C ARG A 44 -23.04 11.89 2.52
N ARG A 45 -22.20 12.85 2.16
CA ARG A 45 -21.26 12.69 1.04
C ARG A 45 -20.46 11.39 1.13
N ALA A 46 -19.98 11.04 2.32
CA ALA A 46 -19.22 9.82 2.58
C ALA A 46 -20.02 8.57 2.16
N ASP A 47 -21.27 8.45 2.60
CA ASP A 47 -22.15 7.31 2.28
C ASP A 47 -22.38 7.19 0.76
N ARG A 48 -22.52 8.32 0.07
CA ARG A 48 -22.68 8.32 -1.39
C ARG A 48 -21.42 7.85 -2.12
N LEU A 49 -20.23 8.22 -1.66
CA LEU A 49 -18.97 7.73 -2.24
C LEU A 49 -18.83 6.21 -2.05
N VAL A 50 -19.18 5.68 -0.87
CA VAL A 50 -19.19 4.24 -0.61
C VAL A 50 -20.16 3.51 -1.54
N ARG A 51 -21.38 4.03 -1.72
CA ARG A 51 -22.37 3.46 -2.64
C ARG A 51 -21.92 3.53 -4.10
N LEU A 52 -21.26 4.60 -4.53
CA LEU A 52 -20.69 4.71 -5.87
C LEU A 52 -19.63 3.64 -6.14
N ILE A 53 -18.71 3.42 -5.19
CA ILE A 53 -17.71 2.36 -5.30
C ILE A 53 -18.40 1.00 -5.44
N ALA A 54 -19.41 0.72 -4.61
CA ALA A 54 -20.15 -0.54 -4.68
C ALA A 54 -20.83 -0.77 -6.04
N LEU A 55 -21.40 0.26 -6.66
CA LEU A 55 -22.03 0.17 -7.98
C LEU A 55 -21.02 -0.11 -9.10
N LEU A 56 -19.81 0.46 -9.02
CA LEU A 56 -18.78 0.32 -10.05
C LEU A 56 -18.01 -1.00 -9.98
N ARG A 57 -18.13 -1.75 -8.87
CA ARG A 57 -17.42 -3.01 -8.62
C ARG A 57 -17.83 -4.16 -9.54
N ASP A 58 -18.96 -4.05 -10.25
CA ASP A 58 -19.36 -5.06 -11.23
C ASP A 58 -18.51 -5.03 -12.53
N GLY A 59 -17.57 -4.08 -12.64
CA GLY A 59 -16.66 -3.91 -13.78
C GLY A 59 -17.35 -3.40 -15.06
N ARG A 60 -18.66 -3.14 -15.01
CA ARG A 60 -19.44 -2.67 -16.16
C ARG A 60 -19.32 -1.16 -16.31
N LEU A 61 -19.61 -0.69 -17.52
CA LEU A 61 -19.66 0.73 -17.82
C LEU A 61 -21.01 1.31 -17.37
N HIS A 62 -20.99 2.25 -16.43
CA HIS A 62 -22.18 2.95 -15.92
C HIS A 62 -22.17 4.40 -16.38
N ARG A 63 -23.27 4.89 -16.97
CA ARG A 63 -23.39 6.31 -17.33
C ARG A 63 -23.63 7.15 -16.07
N ALA A 64 -23.20 8.41 -16.11
CA ALA A 64 -23.35 9.29 -14.96
C ALA A 64 -24.82 9.56 -14.64
N GLU A 65 -25.67 9.57 -15.66
CA GLU A 65 -27.12 9.75 -15.60
C GLU A 65 -27.79 8.57 -14.86
N ASP A 66 -27.36 7.33 -15.12
CA ASP A 66 -27.89 6.13 -14.46
C ASP A 66 -27.49 6.09 -12.98
N LEU A 67 -26.25 6.42 -12.68
CA LEU A 67 -25.74 6.52 -11.31
C LEU A 67 -26.44 7.64 -10.53
N ALA A 68 -26.70 8.77 -11.19
CA ALA A 68 -27.41 9.92 -10.64
C ALA A 68 -28.84 9.54 -10.25
N ALA A 69 -29.58 8.87 -11.15
CA ALA A 69 -30.93 8.38 -10.90
C ALA A 69 -30.98 7.40 -9.71
N ARG A 70 -30.07 6.41 -9.68
CA ARG A 70 -30.00 5.40 -8.59
C ARG A 70 -29.65 5.98 -7.22
N LEU A 71 -28.88 7.06 -7.19
CA LEU A 71 -28.41 7.68 -5.95
C LEU A 71 -29.23 8.91 -5.54
N GLY A 72 -30.24 9.30 -6.32
CA GLY A 72 -31.10 10.46 -6.04
C GLY A 72 -30.33 11.80 -6.11
N VAL A 73 -29.36 11.92 -7.02
CA VAL A 73 -28.53 13.13 -7.18
C VAL A 73 -28.44 13.57 -8.63
N THR A 74 -27.79 14.70 -8.90
CA THR A 74 -27.58 15.20 -10.28
C THR A 74 -26.34 14.59 -10.94
N PRO A 75 -26.30 14.49 -12.29
CA PRO A 75 -25.10 14.04 -13.01
C PRO A 75 -23.86 14.88 -12.69
N ARG A 76 -24.02 16.20 -12.48
CA ARG A 76 -22.93 17.10 -12.02
C ARG A 76 -22.35 16.66 -10.67
N THR A 77 -23.19 16.15 -9.76
CA THR A 77 -22.73 15.62 -8.47
C THR A 77 -21.94 14.33 -8.66
N ILE A 78 -22.40 13.44 -9.55
CA ILE A 78 -21.66 12.22 -9.90
C ILE A 78 -20.29 12.58 -10.47
N TYR A 79 -20.21 13.46 -11.47
CA TYR A 79 -18.92 13.86 -12.05
C TYR A 79 -17.93 14.36 -11.00
N ARG A 80 -18.36 15.25 -10.09
CA ARG A 80 -17.53 15.74 -8.99
C ARG A 80 -17.12 14.63 -8.02
N ASP A 81 -17.99 13.67 -7.77
CA ASP A 81 -17.72 12.56 -6.86
C ASP A 81 -16.73 11.56 -7.49
N MET A 82 -16.82 11.32 -8.80
CA MET A 82 -15.85 10.53 -9.57
C MET A 82 -14.47 11.18 -9.59
N ASP A 83 -14.40 12.50 -9.82
CA ASP A 83 -13.14 13.25 -9.76
C ASP A 83 -12.44 13.08 -8.39
N ARG A 84 -13.22 13.05 -7.29
CA ARG A 84 -12.66 12.81 -5.94
C ARG A 84 -12.27 11.36 -5.70
N LEU A 85 -13.03 10.39 -6.21
CA LEU A 85 -12.67 8.98 -6.11
C LEU A 85 -11.36 8.69 -6.86
N ILE A 86 -11.21 9.25 -8.06
CA ILE A 86 -9.98 9.13 -8.86
C ILE A 86 -8.82 9.81 -8.15
N ALA A 87 -9.00 11.03 -7.64
CA ALA A 87 -7.97 11.72 -6.85
C ALA A 87 -7.62 10.97 -5.55
N GLY A 88 -8.56 10.22 -4.98
CA GLY A 88 -8.35 9.35 -3.83
C GLY A 88 -7.77 7.97 -4.15
N GLY A 89 -7.36 7.72 -5.40
CA GLY A 89 -6.69 6.49 -5.82
C GLY A 89 -7.63 5.31 -6.12
N VAL A 90 -8.94 5.53 -6.23
CA VAL A 90 -9.87 4.46 -6.63
C VAL A 90 -9.66 4.18 -8.13
N PRO A 91 -9.42 2.92 -8.54
CA PRO A 91 -9.09 2.56 -9.92
C PRO A 91 -10.34 2.62 -10.80
N ILE A 92 -10.70 3.82 -11.23
CA ILE A 92 -11.87 4.10 -12.08
C ILE A 92 -11.38 4.61 -13.42
N ALA A 93 -11.79 3.96 -14.50
CA ALA A 93 -11.66 4.51 -15.85
C ALA A 93 -12.99 5.08 -16.32
N GLY A 94 -12.93 6.22 -16.99
CA GLY A 94 -14.10 6.84 -17.60
C GLY A 94 -13.86 8.30 -17.94
N ARG A 95 -14.74 8.86 -18.76
CA ARG A 95 -14.80 10.31 -19.01
C ARG A 95 -16.25 10.76 -19.04
N ARG A 96 -16.45 12.06 -18.81
CA ARG A 96 -17.75 12.71 -18.94
C ARG A 96 -18.38 12.37 -20.30
N GLY A 97 -19.65 11.96 -20.28
CA GLY A 97 -20.41 11.56 -21.46
C GLY A 97 -20.20 10.12 -21.96
N LEU A 98 -19.13 9.42 -21.56
CA LEU A 98 -18.94 8.00 -21.91
C LEU A 98 -19.33 7.04 -20.77
N GLY A 99 -19.30 7.53 -19.53
CA GLY A 99 -19.54 6.72 -18.34
C GLY A 99 -18.25 6.26 -17.67
N TYR A 100 -18.39 5.44 -16.64
CA TYR A 100 -17.33 5.04 -15.74
C TYR A 100 -17.41 3.57 -15.36
N ARG A 101 -16.26 2.94 -15.10
CA ARG A 101 -16.14 1.57 -14.59
C ARG A 101 -14.94 1.45 -13.65
N ALA A 102 -14.97 0.52 -12.72
CA ALA A 102 -13.75 0.11 -12.03
C ALA A 102 -12.83 -0.64 -13.01
N THR A 103 -11.52 -0.39 -12.95
CA THR A 103 -10.50 -1.06 -13.77
C THR A 103 -9.72 -2.14 -13.04
N ALA A 104 -9.86 -2.23 -11.71
CA ALA A 104 -9.26 -3.30 -10.94
C ALA A 104 -10.26 -4.45 -10.79
N ASP A 105 -9.85 -5.65 -11.20
CA ASP A 105 -10.61 -6.89 -11.00
C ASP A 105 -10.78 -7.21 -9.50
N VAL A 106 -9.88 -6.70 -8.66
CA VAL A 106 -9.91 -6.81 -7.20
C VAL A 106 -9.62 -5.45 -6.56
N THR A 107 -10.56 -4.95 -5.77
CA THR A 107 -10.38 -3.74 -4.96
C THR A 107 -10.31 -4.10 -3.48
N LEU A 108 -9.17 -3.80 -2.84
CA LEU A 108 -9.07 -3.91 -1.39
C LEU A 108 -9.80 -2.72 -0.74
N PRO A 109 -10.67 -2.95 0.27
CA PRO A 109 -11.18 -1.86 1.10
C PRO A 109 -10.01 -1.22 1.89
N PRO A 110 -10.23 -0.07 2.56
CA PRO A 110 -9.26 0.46 3.51
C PRO A 110 -8.87 -0.59 4.54
N LEU A 111 -7.57 -0.91 4.61
CA LEU A 111 -6.99 -1.89 5.51
C LEU A 111 -6.10 -1.16 6.52
N ASN A 112 -6.30 -1.45 7.81
CA ASN A 112 -5.36 -1.02 8.84
C ASN A 112 -4.38 -2.17 9.07
N LEU A 113 -3.09 -1.90 8.87
CA LEU A 113 -2.02 -2.87 9.12
C LEU A 113 -1.25 -2.46 10.36
N THR A 114 -0.99 -3.43 11.23
CA THR A 114 0.04 -3.28 12.25
C THR A 114 1.42 -3.27 11.59
N LEU A 115 2.42 -2.78 12.32
CA LEU A 115 3.79 -2.74 11.83
C LEU A 115 4.36 -4.13 11.52
N ALA A 116 3.97 -5.14 12.30
CA ALA A 116 4.38 -6.52 12.07
C ALA A 116 3.72 -7.14 10.83
N GLU A 117 2.45 -6.82 10.57
CA GLU A 117 1.76 -7.26 9.34
C GLU A 117 2.33 -6.59 8.09
N LEU A 118 2.67 -5.30 8.18
CA LEU A 118 3.35 -4.60 7.10
C LEU A 118 4.72 -5.19 6.78
N GLU A 119 5.49 -5.55 7.80
CA GLU A 119 6.76 -6.28 7.68
C GLU A 119 6.56 -7.63 6.99
N ALA A 120 5.60 -8.43 7.46
CA ALA A 120 5.30 -9.74 6.87
C ALA A 120 4.90 -9.62 5.39
N LEU A 121 4.10 -8.60 5.04
CA LEU A 121 3.72 -8.31 3.67
C LEU A 121 4.93 -7.97 2.79
N HIS A 122 5.84 -7.13 3.29
CA HIS A 122 7.06 -6.77 2.56
C HIS A 122 7.97 -7.98 2.29
N ILE A 123 8.15 -8.85 3.29
CA ILE A 123 8.92 -10.10 3.16
C ILE A 123 8.25 -11.03 2.14
N GLY A 124 6.93 -11.20 2.21
CA GLY A 124 6.19 -12.01 1.24
C GLY A 124 6.36 -11.52 -0.20
N LEU A 125 6.25 -10.21 -0.40
CA LEU A 125 6.44 -9.59 -1.72
C LEU A 125 7.88 -9.71 -2.21
N SER A 126 8.90 -9.64 -1.33
CA SER A 126 10.30 -9.79 -1.72
C SER A 126 10.59 -11.19 -2.25
N VAL A 127 10.07 -12.23 -1.58
CA VAL A 127 10.22 -13.63 -2.01
C VAL A 127 9.61 -13.83 -3.41
N VAL A 128 8.40 -13.30 -3.64
CA VAL A 128 7.75 -13.40 -4.95
C VAL A 128 8.52 -12.62 -6.02
N ALA A 129 9.05 -11.44 -5.68
CA ALA A 129 9.82 -10.62 -6.60
C ALA A 129 11.16 -11.25 -7.03
N GLU A 130 11.71 -12.18 -6.25
CA GLU A 130 12.93 -12.92 -6.56
C GLU A 130 12.67 -14.27 -7.25
N GLY A 131 11.64 -15.01 -6.83
CA GLY A 131 11.43 -16.40 -7.23
C GLY A 131 10.24 -16.68 -8.18
N GLY A 132 9.37 -15.71 -8.43
CA GLY A 132 8.15 -15.90 -9.23
C GLY A 132 8.36 -15.85 -10.75
N GLU A 133 7.34 -16.25 -11.51
CA GLU A 133 7.22 -15.97 -12.96
C GLU A 133 7.21 -14.45 -13.22
N ALA A 134 7.57 -14.03 -14.44
CA ALA A 134 7.77 -12.60 -14.76
C ALA A 134 6.58 -11.72 -14.38
N GLU A 135 5.37 -12.18 -14.69
CA GLU A 135 4.13 -11.48 -14.35
C GLU A 135 3.95 -11.28 -12.84
N LEU A 136 4.20 -12.32 -12.04
CA LEU A 136 4.11 -12.25 -10.58
C LEU A 136 5.18 -11.35 -9.97
N ARG A 137 6.40 -11.35 -10.52
CA ARG A 137 7.46 -10.44 -10.07
C ARG A 137 7.08 -8.98 -10.31
N ASP A 138 6.56 -8.68 -11.49
CA ASP A 138 6.15 -7.32 -11.84
C ASP A 138 4.93 -6.87 -11.03
N ALA A 139 3.98 -7.78 -10.79
CA ALA A 139 2.86 -7.54 -9.89
C ALA A 139 3.32 -7.27 -8.45
N ALA A 140 4.28 -8.04 -7.92
CA ALA A 140 4.83 -7.85 -6.58
C ALA A 140 5.53 -6.48 -6.44
N ARG A 141 6.34 -6.11 -7.44
CA ARG A 141 7.02 -4.79 -7.50
C ARG A 141 6.01 -3.64 -7.57
N SER A 142 4.97 -3.78 -8.41
CA SER A 142 3.89 -2.79 -8.55
C SER A 142 3.07 -2.64 -7.26
N LEU A 143 2.75 -3.75 -6.58
CA LEU A 143 1.98 -3.72 -5.33
C LEU A 143 2.81 -3.10 -4.20
N SER A 144 4.09 -3.47 -4.07
CA SER A 144 5.00 -2.84 -3.12
C SER A 144 5.07 -1.32 -3.33
N ALA A 145 5.29 -0.85 -4.56
CA ALA A 145 5.34 0.59 -4.84
C ALA A 145 4.05 1.34 -4.45
N ARG A 146 2.88 0.70 -4.61
CA ARG A 146 1.60 1.28 -4.17
C ARG A 146 1.46 1.34 -2.65
N ILE A 147 1.97 0.34 -1.93
CA ILE A 147 2.00 0.32 -0.47
C ILE A 147 2.91 1.44 0.05
N ASP A 148 4.10 1.61 -0.52
CA ASP A 148 5.04 2.63 -0.04
C ASP A 148 4.51 4.05 -0.26
N ALA A 149 3.80 4.28 -1.36
CA ALA A 149 3.22 5.59 -1.68
C ALA A 149 2.16 6.06 -0.67
N VAL A 150 1.59 5.16 0.13
CA VAL A 150 0.54 5.48 1.11
C VAL A 150 1.03 5.42 2.55
N LEU A 151 2.26 5.00 2.79
CA LEU A 151 2.83 4.97 4.13
C LEU A 151 3.25 6.38 4.56
N PRO A 152 2.98 6.78 5.81
CA PRO A 152 3.55 8.01 6.33
C PRO A 152 5.07 7.83 6.36
N GLU A 153 5.79 8.60 5.55
CA GLU A 153 7.20 8.87 5.82
C GLU A 153 7.24 9.46 7.24
N ASP A 154 7.99 8.83 8.15
CA ASP A 154 8.37 9.51 9.40
C ASP A 154 8.87 10.91 9.00
N ARG A 155 8.57 11.99 9.71
CA ARG A 155 8.93 13.35 9.21
C ARG A 155 10.28 13.84 9.70
N SER A 156 10.98 13.02 10.48
CA SER A 156 12.34 13.33 10.92
C SER A 156 13.33 13.02 9.79
N GLN A 157 13.65 14.05 8.98
CA GLN A 157 14.60 13.91 7.87
C GLN A 157 15.86 13.19 8.33
N PRO A 158 16.22 12.04 7.73
CA PRO A 158 17.52 11.45 7.97
C PRO A 158 18.61 12.39 7.44
N ALA A 159 19.80 12.33 8.03
CA ALA A 159 20.92 13.19 7.65
C ALA A 159 21.17 13.19 6.11
N ALA A 160 21.45 14.35 5.51
CA ALA A 160 21.62 14.47 4.06
C ALA A 160 22.67 13.48 3.50
N GLY A 161 22.37 12.83 2.37
CA GLY A 161 23.32 11.96 1.65
C GLY A 161 22.86 10.53 1.38
N TRP A 162 21.72 10.12 1.92
CA TRP A 162 21.14 8.84 1.58
C TRP A 162 20.41 8.92 0.22
N GLY A 163 20.97 8.31 -0.82
CA GLY A 163 20.33 8.21 -2.15
C GLY A 163 19.06 7.35 -2.07
N PHE A 164 17.89 7.98 -2.06
CA PHE A 164 16.61 7.30 -1.78
C PHE A 164 15.66 7.16 -2.99
N SER A 165 16.09 7.55 -4.19
CA SER A 165 15.29 7.28 -5.38
C SER A 165 15.44 5.79 -5.73
N THR A 166 14.43 4.99 -5.38
CA THR A 166 14.28 3.54 -5.67
C THR A 166 15.16 2.60 -4.84
N TYR A 167 14.66 2.14 -3.67
CA TYR A 167 15.32 1.07 -2.91
C TYR A 167 14.78 -0.33 -3.30
N PRO A 168 15.64 -1.32 -3.64
CA PRO A 168 15.20 -2.66 -4.02
C PRO A 168 14.48 -3.39 -2.88
N LEU A 169 13.43 -4.14 -3.23
CA LEU A 169 12.64 -4.94 -2.29
C LEU A 169 13.46 -6.04 -1.56
N PRO A 170 14.41 -6.74 -2.22
CA PRO A 170 15.32 -7.68 -1.55
C PRO A 170 16.13 -7.06 -0.42
N ASP A 171 16.59 -5.83 -0.61
CA ASP A 171 17.44 -5.17 0.37
C ASP A 171 16.62 -4.74 1.59
N ALA A 172 15.38 -4.28 1.38
CA ALA A 172 14.43 -4.05 2.47
C ALA A 172 14.17 -5.36 3.26
N ALA A 173 14.05 -6.49 2.55
CA ALA A 173 13.86 -7.81 3.15
C ALA A 173 14.98 -8.18 4.15
N ARG A 174 16.24 -7.87 3.79
CA ARG A 174 17.41 -8.12 4.65
C ARG A 174 17.34 -7.37 5.97
N GLY A 175 16.78 -6.16 6.00
CA GLY A 175 16.60 -5.39 7.24
C GLY A 175 15.71 -6.08 8.26
N PHE A 176 14.68 -6.81 7.79
CA PHE A 176 13.72 -7.47 8.66
C PHE A 176 14.32 -8.63 9.48
N ARG A 177 15.42 -9.25 9.03
CA ARG A 177 16.05 -10.38 9.74
C ARG A 177 16.43 -10.05 11.19
N HIS A 178 16.78 -8.79 11.46
CA HIS A 178 17.23 -8.31 12.76
C HIS A 178 16.11 -7.64 13.57
N MET A 179 14.96 -7.37 12.96
CA MET A 179 13.91 -6.53 13.55
C MET A 179 13.33 -7.05 14.87
N PRO A 180 13.12 -8.36 15.08
CA PRO A 180 12.69 -8.86 16.38
C PRO A 180 13.65 -8.48 17.51
N GLN A 181 14.96 -8.64 17.28
CA GLN A 181 16.01 -8.31 18.26
C GLN A 181 16.14 -6.80 18.45
N LEU A 182 16.10 -6.02 17.37
CA LEU A 182 16.14 -4.56 17.43
C LEU A 182 14.97 -4.00 18.24
N ARG A 183 13.74 -4.45 17.96
CA ARG A 183 12.54 -4.04 18.72
C ARG A 183 12.62 -4.41 20.19
N ALA A 184 13.09 -5.63 20.49
CA ALA A 184 13.25 -6.07 21.86
C ALA A 184 14.28 -5.19 22.60
N ALA A 185 15.41 -4.89 21.97
CA ALA A 185 16.47 -4.08 22.56
C ALA A 185 16.04 -2.61 22.79
N VAL A 186 15.32 -1.99 21.85
CA VAL A 186 14.73 -0.65 22.04
C VAL A 186 13.77 -0.65 23.23
N ARG A 187 12.83 -1.61 23.31
CA ARG A 187 11.86 -1.70 24.41
C ARG A 187 12.51 -1.94 25.76
N ALA A 188 13.53 -2.79 25.80
CA ALA A 188 14.24 -3.14 27.02
C ALA A 188 15.31 -2.11 27.43
N ARG A 189 15.58 -1.10 26.59
CA ARG A 189 16.74 -0.19 26.73
C ARG A 189 18.04 -0.98 26.89
N GLN A 190 18.25 -1.95 26.01
CA GLN A 190 19.39 -2.86 26.02
C GLN A 190 20.41 -2.46 24.94
N LYS A 191 21.70 -2.47 25.30
CA LYS A 191 22.76 -2.11 24.35
C LYS A 191 22.90 -3.16 23.25
N LEU A 192 23.28 -2.68 22.07
CA LEU A 192 23.55 -3.50 20.91
C LEU A 192 24.99 -3.33 20.46
N ASP A 193 25.57 -4.41 19.97
CA ASP A 193 26.86 -4.41 19.30
C ASP A 193 26.61 -4.76 17.83
N LEU A 194 26.82 -3.76 16.97
CA LEU A 194 26.44 -3.77 15.58
C LEU A 194 27.68 -3.65 14.70
N ARG A 195 27.78 -4.56 13.74
CA ARG A 195 28.74 -4.46 12.63
C ARG A 195 27.96 -4.12 11.37
N MET A 196 28.29 -2.99 10.75
CA MET A 196 27.73 -2.60 9.46
C MET A 196 28.47 -3.32 8.32
N GLU A 197 27.83 -3.48 7.17
CA GLU A 197 28.48 -3.98 5.94
C GLU A 197 29.59 -3.03 5.49
N GLU A 198 29.29 -1.74 5.53
CA GLU A 198 30.21 -0.64 5.25
C GLU A 198 30.21 0.31 6.45
N GLY A 199 31.41 0.67 6.93
CA GLY A 199 31.56 1.59 8.07
C GLY A 199 31.99 0.92 9.38
N PRO A 200 32.02 1.69 10.48
CA PRO A 200 32.57 1.24 11.75
C PRO A 200 31.62 0.32 12.52
N ARG A 201 32.18 -0.38 13.50
CA ARG A 201 31.41 -1.13 14.51
C ARG A 201 30.83 -0.13 15.53
N HIS A 202 29.60 -0.37 15.97
CA HIS A 202 28.92 0.48 16.94
C HIS A 202 28.49 -0.34 18.16
N VAL A 203 28.94 0.07 19.36
CA VAL A 203 28.21 -0.21 20.59
C VAL A 203 27.12 0.86 20.72
N LEU A 204 25.89 0.49 20.41
CA LEU A 204 24.75 1.41 20.29
C LEU A 204 23.82 1.27 21.49
N ARG A 205 23.33 2.40 21.99
CA ARG A 205 22.13 2.51 22.81
C ARG A 205 20.94 2.77 21.87
N PRO A 206 20.19 1.73 21.45
CA PRO A 206 19.11 1.91 20.50
C PRO A 206 17.94 2.68 21.13
N LEU A 207 17.53 3.78 20.51
CA LEU A 207 16.49 4.65 21.05
C LEU A 207 15.18 4.56 20.26
N ARG A 208 15.25 4.44 18.93
CA ARG A 208 14.06 4.39 18.06
C ARG A 208 14.33 3.54 16.83
N LEU A 209 13.26 2.89 16.36
CA LEU A 209 13.18 2.34 15.02
C LEU A 209 12.21 3.20 14.21
N GLY A 210 12.74 3.86 13.18
CA GLY A 210 11.97 4.64 12.22
C GLY A 210 11.75 3.86 10.93
N TYR A 211 10.58 4.01 10.34
CA TYR A 211 10.29 3.49 9.01
C TYR A 211 10.37 4.62 7.99
N TRP A 212 11.22 4.46 6.98
CA TRP A 212 11.37 5.45 5.92
C TRP A 212 11.22 4.81 4.55
N GLY A 213 10.01 4.87 3.99
CA GLY A 213 9.68 4.33 2.66
C GLY A 213 9.77 2.80 2.61
N ARG A 214 10.99 2.26 2.57
CA ARG A 214 11.33 0.81 2.57
C ARG A 214 12.49 0.45 3.50
N VAL A 215 13.09 1.45 4.16
CA VAL A 215 14.30 1.28 4.95
C VAL A 215 13.95 1.49 6.41
N TRP A 216 14.39 0.55 7.24
CA TRP A 216 14.33 0.68 8.68
C TRP A 216 15.59 1.38 9.19
N LEU A 217 15.41 2.50 9.86
CA LEU A 217 16.49 3.24 10.50
C LEU A 217 16.46 2.97 12.00
N LEU A 218 17.56 2.44 12.50
CA LEU A 218 17.84 2.32 13.92
C LEU A 218 18.60 3.57 14.37
N THR A 219 17.92 4.41 15.13
CA THR A 219 18.48 5.63 15.69
C THR A 219 18.92 5.37 17.12
N GLY A 220 20.13 5.82 17.48
CA GLY A 220 20.61 5.70 18.85
C GLY A 220 21.91 6.44 19.13
N TRP A 221 22.35 6.39 20.39
CA TRP A 221 23.66 6.92 20.79
C TRP A 221 24.75 5.86 20.61
N SER A 222 25.77 6.16 19.82
CA SER A 222 26.92 5.28 19.67
C SER A 222 27.98 5.59 20.73
N GLU A 223 28.26 4.63 21.62
CA GLU A 223 29.34 4.75 22.61
C GLU A 223 30.71 4.63 21.96
N THR A 224 30.80 4.00 20.78
CA THR A 224 32.07 3.91 20.05
C THR A 224 32.43 5.23 19.38
N ALA A 225 31.46 5.91 18.79
CA ALA A 225 31.68 7.20 18.12
C ALA A 225 31.47 8.41 19.05
N GLN A 226 30.90 8.22 20.24
CA GLN A 226 30.48 9.29 21.16
C GLN A 226 29.59 10.34 20.46
N ALA A 227 28.65 9.85 19.65
CA ALA A 227 27.72 10.68 18.88
C ALA A 227 26.42 9.93 18.60
N PHE A 228 25.38 10.66 18.21
CA PHE A 228 24.18 10.04 17.65
C PHE A 228 24.48 9.39 16.29
N ALA A 229 23.86 8.24 16.07
CA ALA A 229 23.98 7.49 14.84
C ALA A 229 22.60 7.05 14.35
N GLU A 230 22.39 7.18 13.04
CA GLU A 230 21.26 6.61 12.32
C GLU A 230 21.78 5.48 11.44
N LEU A 231 21.47 4.25 11.82
CA LEU A 231 22.00 3.05 11.18
C LEU A 231 20.89 2.35 10.42
N ARG A 232 21.18 2.02 9.16
CA ARG A 232 20.29 1.24 8.30
C ARG A 232 20.24 -0.22 8.72
N ALA A 233 19.06 -0.72 9.09
CA ALA A 233 18.89 -2.09 9.58
C ALA A 233 19.28 -3.15 8.53
N ASP A 234 19.03 -2.87 7.25
CA ASP A 234 19.40 -3.71 6.11
C ASP A 234 20.90 -3.79 5.87
N ARG A 235 21.67 -2.79 6.33
CA ARG A 235 23.14 -2.76 6.25
C ARG A 235 23.84 -3.33 7.47
N ILE A 236 23.10 -3.89 8.44
CA ILE A 236 23.69 -4.56 9.60
C ILE A 236 24.20 -5.93 9.17
N ALA A 237 25.52 -6.09 9.03
CA ALA A 237 26.17 -7.35 8.72
C ALA A 237 26.10 -8.36 9.89
N ALA A 238 26.27 -7.88 11.12
CA ALA A 238 26.13 -8.70 12.33
C ALA A 238 25.55 -7.90 13.49
N LEU A 239 24.71 -8.56 14.30
CA LEU A 239 24.07 -7.99 15.48
C LEU A 239 24.32 -8.91 16.67
N ARG A 240 24.76 -8.33 17.78
CA ARG A 240 24.81 -9.00 19.09
C ARG A 240 24.11 -8.15 20.13
N VAL A 241 23.11 -8.73 20.79
CA VAL A 241 22.47 -8.11 21.96
C VAL A 241 23.42 -8.23 23.14
N LEU A 242 23.74 -7.11 23.78
CA LEU A 242 24.64 -7.07 24.92
C LEU A 242 23.85 -7.21 26.23
N PRO A 243 24.44 -7.79 27.30
CA PRO A 243 23.73 -7.95 28.57
C PRO A 243 23.49 -6.62 29.31
N GLN A 244 24.19 -5.55 28.93
CA GLN A 244 24.05 -4.25 29.58
C GLN A 244 22.77 -3.53 29.14
N LEU A 245 21.99 -3.09 30.12
CA LEU A 245 20.94 -2.09 29.94
C LEU A 245 21.55 -0.68 30.00
N PHE A 246 20.80 0.30 29.53
CA PHE A 246 21.14 1.71 29.68
C PHE A 246 19.95 2.49 30.23
N THR A 247 20.25 3.56 30.97
CA THR A 247 19.27 4.55 31.41
C THR A 247 19.34 5.78 30.50
N GLU A 248 18.30 6.60 30.56
CA GLU A 248 18.32 7.89 29.88
C GLU A 248 19.34 8.80 30.57
N GLU A 249 20.24 9.37 29.78
CA GLU A 249 21.26 10.32 30.21
C GLU A 249 21.09 11.59 29.37
N PRO A 250 21.13 12.79 29.98
CA PRO A 250 21.11 14.04 29.23
C PRO A 250 22.22 14.09 28.18
N GLY A 251 21.89 14.56 26.98
CA GLY A 251 22.78 14.58 25.82
C GLY A 251 22.82 13.28 25.03
N LYS A 252 22.06 12.25 25.44
CA LYS A 252 22.03 10.92 24.77
C LYS A 252 20.61 10.43 24.49
N THR A 253 19.60 11.28 24.68
CA THR A 253 18.19 10.94 24.44
C THR A 253 17.74 11.34 23.04
N LEU A 254 16.61 10.80 22.56
CA LEU A 254 16.01 11.23 21.29
C LEU A 254 15.67 12.72 21.27
N ALA A 255 15.27 13.26 22.42
CA ALA A 255 14.96 14.68 22.55
C ALA A 255 16.21 15.55 22.40
N ASP A 256 17.38 15.06 22.83
CA ASP A 256 18.65 15.75 22.62
C ASP A 256 19.06 15.71 21.15
N MET A 257 18.94 14.55 20.49
CA MET A 257 19.23 14.40 19.06
C MET A 257 18.38 15.34 18.20
N ALA A 258 17.09 15.45 18.49
CA ALA A 258 16.19 16.36 17.76
C ALA A 258 16.58 17.84 17.95
N ARG A 259 17.22 18.20 19.07
CA ARG A 259 17.77 19.54 19.31
C ARG A 259 19.08 19.79 18.55
N GLU A 260 19.90 18.76 18.36
CA GLU A 260 21.16 18.85 17.60
C GLU A 260 20.93 18.93 16.07
N GLY A 261 19.90 18.26 15.55
CA GLY A 261 19.58 18.24 14.10
C GLY A 261 18.63 19.33 13.61
N GLY A 262 18.13 20.20 14.50
CA GLY A 262 17.10 21.21 14.21
C GLY A 262 17.63 22.63 13.97
N GLY A 263 18.82 22.78 13.40
CA GLY A 263 19.46 24.06 13.05
C GLY A 263 19.34 24.41 11.57
#